data_AF-A0A8J5M555-F1
#
_entry.id   AF-A0A8J5M555-F1
#
_cell.length_a   1.000
_cell.length_b   1.000
_cell.length_c   1.000
_cell.angle_alpha   90.00
_cell.angle_beta   90.00
_cell.angle_gamma   90.00
#
_symmetry.space_group_name_H-M   'P 1'
#
loop_
_entity.id
_entity.type
_entity.pdbx_description
1 polymer ?
#
loop_
_entity_poly.entity_id
_entity_poly.type
_entity_poly.pdbx_seq_one_letter_code
_entity_poly.pdbx_strand_id
1 'polypeptide(L)'
;MSQSVSELKDFVKKLNSLPEIARHVNLAQHLQSFTSKPSFHARLDMEQTLLELQNYDICFEYIEEMIHKQESLVNVLRLLVLFSITNSGLPKKNFDYLR
;
A
#
# COMPACT_ATOMS: atom_id res chain seq x y z
N MET A 1 -0.54 19.96 -51.96
CA MET A 1 0.71 19.23 -51.62
C MET A 1 1.32 19.81 -50.34
N SER A 2 0.64 19.72 -49.19
CA SER A 2 1.10 20.32 -47.92
C SER A 2 0.69 19.53 -46.68
N GLN A 3 0.63 18.19 -46.77
CA GLN A 3 0.31 17.33 -45.63
C GLN A 3 1.54 16.94 -44.80
N SER A 4 2.75 17.26 -45.24
CA SER A 4 3.97 16.71 -44.64
C SER A 4 4.46 17.43 -43.37
N VAL A 5 4.19 18.72 -43.16
CA VAL A 5 4.81 19.48 -42.05
C VAL A 5 3.96 19.48 -40.77
N SER A 6 2.64 19.54 -40.90
CA SER A 6 1.73 19.47 -39.72
C SER A 6 1.73 18.07 -39.10
N GLU A 7 1.67 17.02 -39.91
CA GLU A 7 1.74 15.64 -39.41
C GLU A 7 3.07 15.35 -38.72
N LEU A 8 4.19 15.85 -39.26
CA LEU A 8 5.51 15.70 -38.64
C LEU A 8 5.57 16.41 -37.27
N LYS A 9 4.97 17.59 -37.15
CA LYS A 9 4.92 18.36 -35.90
C LYS A 9 4.06 17.66 -34.83
N ASP A 10 2.95 17.05 -35.23
CA ASP A 10 2.12 16.24 -34.35
C ASP A 10 2.79 14.90 -33.99
N PHE A 11 3.55 14.31 -34.91
CA PHE A 11 4.37 13.13 -34.64
C PHE A 11 5.46 13.43 -33.62
N VAL A 12 6.18 14.55 -33.77
CA VAL A 12 7.22 14.99 -32.83
C VAL A 12 6.64 15.32 -31.45
N LYS A 13 5.43 15.91 -31.37
CA LYS A 13 4.73 16.11 -30.08
C LYS A 13 4.38 14.78 -29.42
N LYS A 14 3.84 13.81 -30.17
CA LYS A 14 3.59 12.46 -29.66
C LYS A 14 4.89 11.76 -29.23
N LEU A 15 5.97 11.91 -30.00
CA LEU A 15 7.29 11.36 -29.72
C LEU A 15 7.93 11.96 -28.46
N ASN A 16 7.72 13.25 -28.20
CA ASN A 16 8.15 13.89 -26.96
C ASN A 16 7.27 13.51 -25.75
N SER A 17 6.00 13.13 -25.97
CA SER A 17 5.12 12.62 -24.89
C SER A 17 5.31 11.13 -24.59
N LEU A 18 5.87 10.36 -25.52
CA LEU A 18 6.19 8.94 -25.38
C LEU A 18 7.11 8.62 -24.19
N PRO A 19 8.21 9.35 -23.93
CA PRO A 19 9.07 9.10 -22.77
C PRO A 19 8.35 9.39 -21.44
N GLU A 20 7.46 10.39 -21.38
CA GLU A 20 6.64 10.65 -20.19
C GLU A 20 5.68 9.49 -19.91
N ILE A 21 4.98 9.02 -20.95
CA ILE A 21 4.09 7.85 -20.84
C ILE A 21 4.90 6.61 -20.42
N ALA A 22 6.07 6.37 -21.01
CA ALA A 22 6.94 5.26 -20.61
C ALA A 22 7.41 5.38 -19.15
N ARG A 23 7.65 6.59 -18.65
CA ARG A 23 8.02 6.85 -17.26
C ARG A 23 6.84 6.55 -16.31
N HIS A 24 5.65 7.02 -16.66
CA HIS A 24 4.42 6.72 -15.91
C HIS A 24 4.09 5.22 -15.92
N VAL A 25 4.26 4.54 -17.04
CA VAL A 25 4.07 3.09 -17.16
C VAL A 25 5.09 2.33 -16.31
N ASN A 26 6.37 2.68 -16.36
CA ASN A 26 7.39 2.06 -15.52
C ASN A 26 7.11 2.27 -14.03
N LEU A 27 6.71 3.48 -13.62
CA LEU A 27 6.32 3.76 -12.24
C LEU A 27 5.08 2.96 -11.82
N ALA A 28 4.06 2.88 -12.67
CA ALA A 28 2.85 2.12 -12.40
C ALA A 28 3.12 0.62 -12.31
N GLN A 29 3.96 0.06 -13.19
CA GLN A 29 4.39 -1.33 -13.14
C GLN A 29 5.22 -1.63 -11.89
N HIS A 30 6.12 -0.73 -11.52
CA HIS A 30 6.89 -0.85 -10.29
C HIS A 30 5.94 -0.84 -9.08
N LEU A 31 5.03 0.15 -8.99
CA LEU A 31 3.99 0.19 -7.95
C LEU A 31 3.14 -1.09 -7.94
N GLN A 32 2.72 -1.57 -9.11
CA GLN A 32 1.95 -2.81 -9.25
C GLN A 32 2.73 -4.01 -8.70
N SER A 33 4.04 -4.09 -8.91
CA SER A 33 4.87 -5.15 -8.32
C SER A 33 4.91 -5.13 -6.79
N PHE A 34 4.66 -3.97 -6.15
CA PHE A 34 4.52 -3.85 -4.70
C PHE A 34 3.08 -4.08 -4.25
N THR A 35 2.10 -3.52 -4.94
CA THR A 35 0.69 -3.65 -4.54
C THR A 35 0.18 -5.06 -4.80
N SER A 36 0.59 -5.74 -5.88
CA SER A 36 0.23 -7.13 -6.18
C SER A 36 0.82 -8.17 -5.23
N LYS A 37 1.66 -7.78 -4.26
CA LYS A 37 2.15 -8.73 -3.24
C LYS A 37 0.99 -9.15 -2.33
N PRO A 38 0.82 -10.45 -2.05
CA PRO A 38 -0.22 -10.92 -1.13
C PRO A 38 -0.11 -10.28 0.26
N SER A 39 1.11 -10.00 0.75
CA SER A 39 1.33 -9.33 2.03
C SER A 39 0.83 -7.89 2.06
N PHE A 40 0.88 -7.17 0.93
CA PHE A 40 0.35 -5.81 0.85
C PHE A 40 -1.18 -5.83 0.93
N HIS A 41 -1.82 -6.75 0.21
CA HIS A 41 -3.28 -6.92 0.26
C HIS A 41 -3.75 -7.35 1.65
N ALA A 42 -3.10 -8.36 2.25
CA ALA A 42 -3.43 -8.81 3.60
C ALA A 42 -3.32 -7.68 4.64
N ARG A 43 -2.28 -6.84 4.53
CA ARG A 43 -2.15 -5.64 5.37
C ARG A 43 -3.28 -4.64 5.13
N LEU A 44 -3.61 -4.35 3.87
CA LEU A 44 -4.66 -3.40 3.50
C LEU A 44 -6.05 -3.86 3.97
N ASP A 45 -6.37 -5.14 3.82
CA ASP A 45 -7.63 -5.73 4.27
C ASP A 45 -7.75 -5.65 5.80
N MET A 46 -6.65 -5.86 6.52
CA MET A 46 -6.62 -5.72 7.97
C MET A 46 -6.72 -4.26 8.43
N GLU A 47 -6.05 -3.31 7.75
CA GLU A 47 -6.23 -1.88 8.02
C GLU A 47 -7.70 -1.47 7.86
N GLN A 48 -8.41 -1.98 6.85
CA GLN A 48 -9.84 -1.74 6.66
C GLN A 48 -10.68 -2.40 7.77
N THR A 49 -10.43 -3.66 8.09
CA THR A 49 -11.14 -4.37 9.17
C THR A 49 -10.99 -3.65 10.51
N LEU A 50 -9.79 -3.14 10.80
CA LEU A 50 -9.46 -2.32 11.97
C LEU A 50 -10.24 -1.00 12.01
N LEU A 51 -10.43 -0.36 10.85
CA LEU A 51 -11.19 0.88 10.70
C LEU A 51 -12.70 0.67 10.84
N GLU A 52 -13.19 -0.51 10.46
CA GLU A 52 -14.60 -0.89 10.62
C GLU A 52 -14.96 -1.25 12.08
N LEU A 53 -13.98 -1.20 13.01
CA LEU A 53 -14.09 -1.63 14.40
C LEU A 53 -14.63 -3.06 14.56
N GLN A 54 -14.42 -3.91 13.56
CA GLN A 54 -14.87 -5.30 13.63
C GLN A 54 -13.77 -6.19 14.20
N ASN A 55 -14.15 -6.97 15.22
CA ASN A 55 -13.39 -8.11 15.75
C ASN A 55 -11.97 -7.78 16.25
N TYR A 56 -11.91 -7.22 17.46
CA TYR A 56 -10.68 -6.96 18.21
C TYR A 56 -9.72 -8.17 18.23
N ASP A 57 -10.23 -9.37 18.47
CA ASP A 57 -9.43 -10.58 18.63
C ASP A 57 -8.74 -10.99 17.32
N ILE A 58 -9.46 -10.94 16.20
CA ILE A 58 -8.91 -11.26 14.86
C ILE A 58 -7.79 -10.28 14.50
N CYS A 59 -7.98 -9.00 14.82
CA CYS A 59 -6.98 -7.98 14.57
C CYS A 59 -5.70 -8.22 15.38
N PHE A 60 -5.86 -8.63 16.64
CA PHE A 60 -4.73 -8.91 17.51
C PHE A 60 -3.97 -10.17 17.08
N GLU A 61 -4.68 -11.25 16.74
CA GLU A 61 -4.08 -12.49 16.20
C GLU A 61 -3.28 -12.22 14.92
N TYR A 62 -3.80 -11.37 14.02
CA TYR A 62 -3.09 -11.02 12.80
C TYR A 62 -1.78 -10.26 13.07
N ILE A 63 -1.81 -9.28 13.99
CA ILE A 63 -0.60 -8.53 14.40
C ILE A 63 0.43 -9.50 15.00
N GLU A 64 0.00 -10.45 15.81
CA GLU A 64 0.86 -11.49 16.37
C GLU A 64 1.44 -12.41 15.30
N GLU A 65 0.65 -12.81 14.30
CA GLU A 65 1.13 -13.58 13.16
C GLU A 65 2.19 -12.81 12.35
N MET A 66 2.02 -11.49 12.17
CA MET A 66 3.01 -10.64 11.52
C MET A 66 4.34 -10.59 12.30
N ILE A 67 4.27 -10.53 13.63
CA ILE A 67 5.46 -10.59 14.49
C ILE A 67 6.17 -11.94 14.33
N HIS A 68 5.42 -13.05 14.35
CA HIS A 68 5.96 -14.40 14.14
C HIS A 68 6.61 -14.56 12.75
N LYS A 69 6.01 -13.95 11.72
CA LYS A 69 6.53 -13.95 10.34
C LYS A 69 7.75 -13.03 10.14
N GLN A 70 8.20 -12.32 11.18
CA GLN A 70 9.27 -11.31 11.11
C GLN A 70 9.01 -10.25 10.02
N GLU A 71 7.75 -9.82 9.91
CA GLU A 71 7.41 -8.65 9.11
C GLU A 71 8.15 -7.41 9.61
N SER A 72 8.23 -6.39 8.75
CA SER A 72 8.89 -5.14 9.12
C SER A 72 8.27 -4.55 10.39
N LEU A 73 9.10 -4.27 11.40
CA LEU A 73 8.68 -3.67 12.67
C LEU A 73 7.84 -2.39 12.47
N VAL A 74 8.17 -1.62 11.42
CA VAL A 74 7.41 -0.41 11.07
C VAL A 74 5.97 -0.73 10.66
N ASN A 75 5.75 -1.83 9.93
CA ASN A 75 4.40 -2.26 9.54
C ASN A 75 3.59 -2.69 10.76
N VAL A 76 4.20 -3.48 11.65
CA VAL A 76 3.57 -3.97 12.88
C VAL A 76 3.18 -2.79 13.78
N LEU A 77 4.12 -1.87 14.05
CA LEU A 77 3.86 -0.68 14.87
C LEU A 77 2.76 0.21 14.30
N ARG A 78 2.72 0.42 12.98
CA ARG A 78 1.66 1.23 12.34
C ARG A 78 0.28 0.62 12.55
N LEU A 79 0.13 -0.69 12.38
CA LEU A 79 -1.13 -1.40 12.66
C LEU A 79 -1.50 -1.32 14.13
N LEU A 80 -0.53 -1.48 15.04
CA LEU A 80 -0.74 -1.38 16.48
C LEU A 80 -1.24 0.00 16.91
N VAL A 81 -0.65 1.05 16.35
CA VAL A 81 -1.07 2.44 16.59
C VAL A 81 -2.45 2.68 16.00
N LEU A 82 -2.71 2.23 14.77
CA LEU A 82 -4.04 2.35 14.14
C LEU A 82 -5.10 1.66 15.00
N PHE A 83 -4.84 0.44 15.45
CA PHE A 83 -5.69 -0.34 16.34
C PHE A 83 -5.96 0.36 17.67
N SER A 84 -4.92 0.96 18.27
CA SER A 84 -5.07 1.76 19.49
C SER A 84 -5.95 2.98 19.26
N ILE A 85 -5.84 3.64 18.12
CA ILE A 85 -6.63 4.85 17.83
C ILE A 85 -8.08 4.47 17.55
N THR A 86 -8.34 3.40 16.79
CA THR A 86 -9.70 2.97 16.47
C THR A 86 -10.44 2.40 17.68
N ASN A 87 -9.75 1.70 18.60
CA ASN A 87 -10.37 1.07 19.77
C ASN A 87 -10.27 1.88 21.08
N SER A 88 -9.95 3.18 21.02
CA SER A 88 -9.78 4.04 22.20
C SER A 88 -8.72 3.56 23.21
N GLY A 89 -7.66 2.92 22.69
CA GLY A 89 -6.51 2.46 23.45
C GLY A 89 -6.27 0.96 23.32
N LEU A 90 -5.02 0.55 23.56
CA LEU A 90 -4.69 -0.85 23.80
C LEU A 90 -4.92 -1.18 25.28
N PRO A 91 -5.61 -2.28 25.62
CA PRO A 91 -5.63 -2.83 26.96
C PRO A 91 -4.20 -3.05 27.47
N LYS A 92 -3.93 -2.66 28.73
CA LYS A 92 -2.60 -2.79 29.34
C LYS A 92 -2.02 -4.21 29.23
N LYS A 93 -2.88 -5.24 29.29
CA LYS A 93 -2.49 -6.65 29.14
C LYS A 93 -1.85 -6.92 27.77
N ASN A 94 -2.40 -6.37 26.70
CA ASN A 94 -1.90 -6.56 25.34
C ASN A 94 -0.63 -5.73 25.12
N PHE A 95 -0.56 -4.53 25.71
CA PHE A 95 0.65 -3.71 25.68
C PHE A 95 1.82 -4.37 26.44
N ASP A 96 1.57 -4.93 27.62
CA ASP A 96 2.59 -5.66 28.40
C ASP A 96 2.98 -6.98 27.73
N TYR A 97 2.09 -7.63 26.98
CA TYR A 97 2.41 -8.83 26.19
C TYR A 97 3.35 -8.54 25.01
N LEU A 98 3.24 -7.34 24.43
CA LEU A 98 4.03 -6.91 23.27
C LEU A 98 5.37 -6.25 23.64
N ARG A 99 5.60 -5.95 24.92
CA ARG A 99 6.79 -5.28 25.45
C ARG A 99 7.91 -6.26 25.76
#